data_AF-A0A965GHE6-F1
#
_entry.id   AF-A0A965GHE6-F1
#
_cell.length_a   1.000
_cell.length_b   1.000
_cell.length_c   1.000
_cell.angle_alpha   90.00
_cell.angle_beta   90.00
_cell.angle_gamma   90.00
#
_symmetry.space_group_name_H-M   'P 1'
#
loop_
_entity.id
_entity.type
_entity.pdbx_description
1 polymer ?
#
loop_
_entity_poly.entity_id
_entity_poly.type
_entity_poly.pdbx_seq_one_letter_code
_entity_poly.pdbx_strand_id
1 'polypeptide(L)' 'MCAIAAPDVFGSDEIGNAKVLITGEIPAELHTKVRRAESNCPERAITIIE' A
#
# COMPACT_ATOMS: atom_id res chain seq x y z
N MET A 1 1.03 -8.08 -4.34
CA MET A 1 2.39 -7.68 -3.91
C MET A 1 2.39 -6.58 -2.84
N CYS A 2 1.51 -5.58 -2.91
CA CYS A 2 1.46 -4.49 -1.92
C CYS A 2 1.30 -4.95 -0.46
N ALA A 3 0.35 -5.85 -0.17
CA ALA A 3 0.15 -6.41 1.18
C ALA A 3 1.34 -7.25 1.67
N ILE A 4 2.20 -7.75 0.79
CA ILE A 4 3.45 -8.44 1.17
C ILE A 4 4.53 -7.41 1.51
N ALA A 5 4.62 -6.32 0.73
CA ALA A 5 5.61 -5.27 0.93
C ALA A 5 5.31 -4.38 2.14
N ALA A 6 4.04 -4.10 2.39
CA ALA A 6 3.55 -3.22 3.46
C ALA A 6 2.20 -3.75 4.03
N PRO A 7 2.21 -4.88 4.76
CA PRO A 7 1.00 -5.49 5.34
C PRO A 7 0.29 -4.58 6.33
N ASP A 8 1.03 -3.66 6.96
CA ASP A 8 0.49 -2.68 7.90
C ASP A 8 -0.35 -1.58 7.20
N VAL A 9 -0.23 -1.44 5.87
CA VAL A 9 -0.86 -0.38 5.07
C VAL A 9 -1.87 -0.93 4.06
N PHE A 10 -1.62 -2.13 3.51
CA PHE A 10 -2.48 -2.72 2.50
C PHE A 10 -3.00 -4.09 2.94
N GLY A 11 -4.30 -4.29 2.79
CA GLY A 11 -4.97 -5.58 2.86
C GLY A 11 -5.74 -5.87 1.59
N SER A 12 -6.71 -6.79 1.67
CA SER A 12 -7.61 -7.12 0.58
C SER A 12 -9.07 -6.82 0.95
N ASP A 13 -9.87 -6.42 -0.04
CA ASP A 13 -11.34 -6.39 0.07
C ASP A 13 -11.95 -7.80 -0.12
N GLU A 14 -13.29 -7.88 -0.09
CA GLU A 14 -14.03 -9.15 -0.16
C GLU A 14 -13.86 -9.91 -1.49
N ILE A 15 -13.44 -9.24 -2.55
CA ILE A 15 -13.23 -9.84 -3.87
C ILE A 15 -11.75 -9.92 -4.26
N GLY A 16 -10.85 -9.55 -3.35
CA GLY A 16 -9.41 -9.71 -3.49
C GLY A 16 -8.64 -8.50 -4.04
N ASN A 17 -9.29 -7.34 -4.23
CA ASN A 17 -8.55 -6.12 -4.59
C ASN A 17 -7.79 -5.58 -3.39
N ALA A 18 -6.66 -4.91 -3.66
CA ALA A 18 -5.92 -4.21 -2.62
C ALA A 18 -6.77 -3.09 -2.01
N LYS A 19 -6.78 -3.00 -0.68
CA LYS A 19 -7.44 -1.94 0.10
C LYS A 19 -6.45 -1.30 1.06
N VAL A 20 -6.49 0.03 1.17
CA VAL A 20 -5.70 0.77 2.17
C VAL A 20 -6.33 0.60 3.56
N LEU A 21 -5.51 0.27 4.56
CA LEU A 21 -5.92 -0.02 5.93
C LEU A 21 -5.80 1.18 6.87
N ILE A 22 -4.88 2.10 6.57
CA ILE A 22 -4.66 3.33 7.34
C ILE A 22 -5.44 4.47 6.71
N THR A 23 -6.22 5.19 7.51
CA THR A 23 -6.85 6.44 7.11
C THR A 23 -5.99 7.62 7.54
N GLY A 24 -5.85 8.62 6.67
CA GLY A 24 -5.02 9.80 6.94
C GLY A 24 -3.55 9.59 6.60
N GLU A 25 -2.65 10.26 7.32
CA GLU A 25 -1.22 10.21 7.04
C GLU A 25 -0.62 8.84 7.37
N ILE A 26 0.22 8.36 6.48
CA ILE A 26 1.01 7.16 6.72
C ILE A 26 2.19 7.52 7.66
N PRO A 27 2.40 6.78 8.77
CA PRO A 27 3.56 6.97 9.64
C PRO A 27 4.89 6.92 8.88
N ALA A 28 5.83 7.79 9.27
CA ALA A 28 7.11 7.96 8.57
C ALA A 28 7.92 6.65 8.47
N GLU A 29 7.86 5.80 9.50
CA GLU A 29 8.52 4.50 9.52
C GLU A 29 7.98 3.51 8.46
N LEU A 30 6.78 3.75 7.92
CA LEU A 30 6.17 2.92 6.88
C LEU A 30 6.40 3.46 5.46
N HIS A 31 6.93 4.68 5.30
CA HIS A 31 7.08 5.33 3.98
C HIS A 31 7.90 4.49 3.00
N THR A 32 9.04 3.94 3.44
CA THR A 32 9.87 3.08 2.58
C THR A 32 9.13 1.82 2.13
N LYS A 33 8.33 1.22 3.02
CA LYS A 33 7.51 0.05 2.67
C LYS A 33 6.43 0.41 1.64
N VAL A 34 5.78 1.56 1.78
CA VAL A 34 4.76 2.05 0.84
C VAL A 34 5.36 2.38 -0.52
N ARG A 35 6.50 3.10 -0.57
CA ARG A 35 7.21 3.36 -1.84
C ARG A 35 7.62 2.06 -2.54
N ARG A 36 8.05 1.04 -1.77
CA ARG A 36 8.32 -0.29 -2.33
C ARG A 36 7.04 -0.95 -2.85
N ALA A 37 5.91 -0.84 -2.16
CA ALA A 37 4.63 -1.41 -2.60
C ALA A 37 4.15 -0.77 -3.91
N GLU A 38 4.24 0.56 -4.01
CA GLU A 38 3.90 1.34 -5.20
C GLU A 38 4.77 0.93 -6.40
N SER A 39 6.11 0.99 -6.24
CA SER A 39 7.06 0.65 -7.30
C SER A 39 6.95 -0.79 -7.81
N ASN A 40 6.44 -1.73 -6.99
CA ASN A 40 6.27 -3.13 -7.36
C ASN A 40 4.84 -3.47 -7.80
N CYS A 41 3.92 -2.50 -7.88
CA CYS A 41 2.56 -2.77 -8.35
C CYS A 41 2.58 -3.01 -9.87
N PRO A 42 2.31 -4.24 -10.36
CA PRO A 42 2.37 -4.52 -11.80
C PRO A 42 1.32 -3.72 -12.58
N GLU A 43 0.17 -3.46 -11.94
CA GLU A 43 -0.96 -2.71 -12.52
C GLU A 43 -0.84 -1.19 -12.35
N ARG A 44 0.22 -0.69 -11.68
CA ARG A 44 0.38 0.75 -11.34
C ARG A 44 -0.85 1.37 -10.64
N ALA A 45 -1.53 0.58 -9.81
CA ALA A 45 -2.78 0.97 -9.16
C ALA A 45 -2.59 1.74 -7.84
N ILE A 46 -1.35 2.02 -7.44
CA ILE A 46 -1.03 2.68 -6.16
C ILE A 46 -0.47 4.06 -6.48
N THR A 47 -1.01 5.09 -5.82
CA THR A 47 -0.55 6.47 -5.93
C THR A 47 -0.17 6.99 -4.55
N ILE A 48 0.95 7.70 -4.46
CA ILE A 48 1.39 8.41 -3.26
C ILE A 48 1.14 9.91 -3.51
N ILE A 49 0.47 10.57 -2.56
CA ILE A 49 0.20 12.00 -2.58
C ILE A 49 1.03 12.62 -1.45
N GLU A 50 1.71 13.73 -1.74
CA GLU A 50 2.55 14.50 -0.82
C GLU A 50 1.89 15.83 -0.44
#